data_AF-A0A6J6NA12-F1
#
_entry.id   AF-A0A6J6NA12-F1
#
_cell.length_a   1.000
_cell.length_b   1.000
_cell.length_c   1.000
_cell.angle_alpha   90.00
_cell.angle_beta   90.00
_cell.angle_gamma   90.00
#
_symmetry.space_group_name_H-M   'P 1'
#
loop_
_entity.id
_entity.type
_entity.pdbx_description
1 polymer ?
#
loop_
_entity_poly.entity_id
_entity_poly.type
_entity_poly.pdbx_seq_one_letter_code
_entity_poly.pdbx_strand_id
1 'polypeptide(L)'
;MNRLGLFLTRFIKTESSGGIVLVSACVIALVFANSPLRDSYESLFSPAHDFINEGLMAIFFFLVGLEIKREFVEGEFKNPKSAALPIIAAIGGMAFPAIIFATLNSSGSASSSWAVAMPTDIALALGALALLGSRIDSSLKIFLLTLAIADDLFSIVILGIFYSSGISAIKIASTIGAVLFALALPSGKKVTTTRLINWIHPYSAFIIIPLFALANIGVSIDFSSLKETVSSPIASGLIFGRVIGKILGITLFAWLAIQLKFAIKPASLSYKEIAGAGALAGMGLTVSLFIADLALTSSQDLAQVKVGLIIAAFISALLGLAILRKYSVKSD
;
A
#
# COMPACT_ATOMS: atom_id res chain seq x y z
N MET A 1 -24.92 15.88 11.73
CA MET A 1 -23.80 15.15 11.08
C MET A 1 -22.86 14.66 12.19
N ASN A 2 -22.75 13.34 12.41
CA ASN A 2 -21.96 12.79 13.53
C ASN A 2 -20.46 13.04 13.33
N ARG A 3 -19.69 13.16 14.44
CA ARG A 3 -18.24 13.43 14.43
C ARG A 3 -17.44 12.51 13.50
N LEU A 4 -17.87 11.25 13.37
CA LEU A 4 -17.27 10.25 12.48
C LEU A 4 -17.38 10.65 10.99
N GLY A 5 -18.52 11.17 10.55
CA GLY A 5 -18.73 11.56 9.14
C GLY A 5 -17.89 12.78 8.72
N LEU A 6 -17.71 13.75 9.63
CA LEU A 6 -16.88 14.93 9.39
C LEU A 6 -15.38 14.59 9.32
N PHE A 7 -14.93 13.66 10.17
CA PHE A 7 -13.59 13.10 10.11
C PHE A 7 -13.33 12.33 8.81
N LEU A 8 -14.20 11.37 8.47
CA LEU A 8 -14.10 10.59 7.23
C LEU A 8 -14.02 11.51 6.00
N THR A 9 -14.88 12.54 5.94
CA THR A 9 -14.88 13.48 4.81
C THR A 9 -13.57 14.27 4.70
N ARG A 10 -12.98 14.72 5.82
CA ARG A 10 -11.69 15.42 5.83
C ARG A 10 -10.54 14.48 5.47
N PHE A 11 -10.50 13.31 6.08
CA PHE A 11 -9.49 12.29 5.83
C PHE A 11 -9.48 11.86 4.35
N ILE A 12 -10.64 11.52 3.79
CA ILE A 12 -10.76 11.15 2.38
C ILE A 12 -10.33 12.28 1.44
N LYS A 13 -10.67 13.54 1.75
CA LYS A 13 -10.20 14.66 0.93
C LYS A 13 -8.67 14.81 0.98
N THR A 14 -8.08 14.67 2.17
CA THR A 14 -6.62 14.69 2.35
C THR A 14 -5.96 13.53 1.61
N GLU A 15 -6.45 12.31 1.80
CA GLU A 15 -5.94 11.09 1.17
C GLU A 15 -6.09 11.10 -0.34
N SER A 16 -7.24 11.56 -0.84
CA SER A 16 -7.45 11.70 -2.28
C SER A 16 -6.50 12.72 -2.90
N SER A 17 -6.22 13.81 -2.18
CA SER A 17 -5.25 14.82 -2.62
C SER A 17 -3.82 14.29 -2.53
N GLY A 18 -3.51 13.52 -1.47
CA GLY A 18 -2.24 12.83 -1.29
C GLY A 18 -1.95 11.83 -2.41
N GLY A 19 -2.94 11.04 -2.82
CA GLY A 19 -2.84 10.14 -3.96
C GLY A 19 -2.49 10.86 -5.28
N ILE A 20 -3.07 12.03 -5.54
CA ILE A 20 -2.73 12.85 -6.71
C ILE A 20 -1.28 13.35 -6.63
N VAL A 21 -0.85 13.81 -5.45
CA VAL A 21 0.51 14.31 -5.23
C VAL A 21 1.52 13.17 -5.39
N LEU A 22 1.22 11.98 -4.87
CA LEU A 22 2.03 10.79 -5.04
C LEU A 22 2.14 10.37 -6.51
N VAL A 23 1.03 10.31 -7.25
CA VAL A 23 1.06 10.03 -8.70
C VAL A 23 1.90 11.07 -9.44
N SER A 24 1.76 12.35 -9.09
CA SER A 24 2.54 13.43 -9.68
C SER A 24 4.04 13.26 -9.40
N ALA A 25 4.40 12.93 -8.16
CA ALA A 25 5.78 12.59 -7.77
C ALA A 25 6.33 11.40 -8.57
N CYS A 26 5.55 10.33 -8.74
CA CYS A 26 5.95 9.19 -9.56
C CYS A 26 6.20 9.58 -11.02
N VAL A 27 5.30 10.37 -11.61
CA VAL A 27 5.45 10.86 -12.99
C VAL A 27 6.69 11.74 -13.12
N ILE A 28 6.91 12.66 -12.18
CA ILE A 28 8.10 13.52 -12.16
C ILE A 28 9.37 12.67 -12.09
N ALA A 29 9.46 11.71 -11.16
CA ALA A 29 10.62 10.83 -11.05
C ALA A 29 10.91 10.08 -12.36
N LEU A 30 9.87 9.55 -13.01
CA LEU A 30 10.03 8.85 -14.30
C LEU A 30 10.48 9.80 -15.41
N VAL A 31 9.94 11.01 -15.48
CA VAL A 31 10.36 12.01 -16.48
C VAL A 31 11.83 12.37 -16.28
N PHE A 32 12.25 12.69 -15.05
CA PHE A 32 13.63 13.07 -14.79
C PHE A 32 14.62 11.91 -15.01
N ALA A 33 14.30 10.70 -14.55
CA ALA A 33 15.12 9.50 -14.72
C ALA A 33 15.33 9.10 -16.19
N ASN A 34 14.46 9.56 -17.10
CA ASN A 34 14.49 9.27 -18.53
C ASN A 34 14.76 10.50 -19.40
N SER A 35 15.31 11.57 -18.82
CA SER A 35 15.63 12.84 -19.49
C SER A 35 17.14 13.11 -19.51
N PRO A 36 17.61 14.11 -20.28
CA PRO A 36 18.99 14.58 -20.20
C PRO A 36 19.41 15.09 -18.81
N LEU A 37 18.46 15.33 -17.90
CA LEU A 37 18.70 15.76 -16.51
C LEU A 37 18.89 14.59 -15.54
N ARG A 38 19.00 13.35 -16.04
CA ARG A 38 19.15 12.14 -15.22
C ARG A 38 20.29 12.25 -14.21
N ASP A 39 21.49 12.64 -14.65
CA ASP A 39 22.66 12.72 -13.77
C ASP A 39 22.45 13.75 -12.66
N SER A 40 21.84 14.89 -12.99
CA SER A 40 21.47 15.91 -12.00
C SER A 40 20.44 15.38 -10.99
N TYR A 41 19.44 14.65 -11.46
CA TYR A 41 18.44 13.99 -10.61
C TYR A 41 19.06 12.94 -9.68
N GLU A 42 19.91 12.05 -10.20
CA GLU A 42 20.62 11.05 -9.39
C GLU A 42 21.54 11.72 -8.37
N SER A 43 22.28 12.77 -8.76
CA SER A 43 23.17 13.52 -7.85
C SER A 43 22.43 14.26 -6.73
N LEU A 44 21.17 14.67 -6.97
CA LEU A 44 20.33 15.33 -5.99
C LEU A 44 19.87 14.35 -4.90
N PHE A 45 19.44 13.15 -5.29
CA PHE A 45 18.86 12.18 -4.37
C PHE A 45 19.89 11.22 -3.75
N SER A 46 21.02 10.95 -4.40
CA SER A 46 22.08 10.08 -3.88
C SER A 46 22.51 10.41 -2.45
N PRO A 47 22.86 11.67 -2.07
CA PRO A 47 23.29 11.98 -0.71
C PRO A 47 22.15 11.94 0.32
N ALA A 48 20.89 12.08 -0.14
CA ALA A 48 19.71 12.07 0.71
C ALA A 48 19.04 10.68 0.79
N HIS A 49 19.52 9.70 0.01
CA HIS A 49 18.84 8.43 -0.18
C HIS A 49 18.63 7.67 1.13
N ASP A 50 19.69 7.52 1.93
CA ASP A 50 19.59 6.84 3.23
C ASP A 50 18.71 7.62 4.22
N PHE A 51 18.79 8.94 4.22
CA PHE A 51 17.93 9.77 5.08
C PHE A 51 16.45 9.64 4.71
N ILE A 52 16.13 9.57 3.42
CA ILE A 52 14.76 9.37 2.92
C ILE A 52 14.29 7.95 3.27
N ASN A 53 15.11 6.93 3.00
CA ASN A 53 14.72 5.53 3.19
C ASN A 53 14.69 5.09 4.65
N GLU A 54 15.50 5.68 5.53
CA GLU A 54 15.53 5.33 6.95
C GLU A 54 14.76 6.37 7.79
N GLY A 55 15.05 7.66 7.60
CA GLY A 55 14.48 8.74 8.40
C GLY A 55 13.01 9.03 8.10
N LEU A 56 12.68 9.28 6.82
CA LEU A 56 11.30 9.59 6.44
C LEU A 56 10.38 8.37 6.59
N MET A 57 10.87 7.18 6.24
CA MET A 57 10.11 5.94 6.48
C MET A 57 9.89 5.66 7.97
N ALA A 58 10.78 6.09 8.87
CA ALA A 58 10.51 5.99 10.30
C ALA A 58 9.27 6.78 10.73
N ILE A 59 9.10 7.98 10.19
CA ILE A 59 7.93 8.81 10.46
C ILE A 59 6.67 8.17 9.85
N PHE A 60 6.78 7.61 8.65
CA PHE A 60 5.69 6.87 8.01
C PHE A 60 5.27 5.65 8.84
N PHE A 61 6.20 4.78 9.23
CA PHE A 61 5.91 3.60 10.05
C PHE A 61 5.42 3.96 11.45
N PHE A 62 5.90 5.07 12.03
CA PHE A 62 5.35 5.62 13.26
C PHE A 62 3.87 6.02 13.08
N LEU A 63 3.52 6.71 11.99
CA LEU A 63 2.13 7.03 11.66
C LEU A 63 1.29 5.76 11.52
N VAL A 64 1.77 4.76 10.78
CA VAL A 64 1.09 3.45 10.64
C VAL A 64 0.85 2.81 12.01
N GLY A 65 1.84 2.82 12.91
CA GLY A 65 1.68 2.32 14.27
C GLY A 65 0.61 3.09 15.08
N LEU A 66 0.51 4.41 14.90
CA LEU A 66 -0.56 5.20 15.51
C LEU A 66 -1.93 4.83 14.92
N GLU A 67 -2.02 4.61 13.60
CA GLU A 67 -3.26 4.20 12.94
C GLU A 67 -3.74 2.84 13.40
N ILE A 68 -2.83 1.86 13.50
CA ILE A 68 -3.11 0.54 14.07
C ILE A 68 -3.66 0.71 15.49
N LYS A 69 -2.98 1.50 16.33
CA LYS A 69 -3.44 1.77 17.70
C LYS A 69 -4.84 2.40 17.72
N ARG A 70 -5.11 3.36 16.82
CA ARG A 70 -6.43 4.01 16.71
C ARG A 70 -7.50 2.98 16.36
N GLU A 71 -7.26 2.08 15.41
CA GLU A 71 -8.23 1.04 15.05
C GLU A 71 -8.58 0.14 16.23
N PHE A 72 -7.60 -0.24 17.06
CA PHE A 72 -7.85 -1.04 18.27
C PHE A 72 -8.63 -0.29 19.36
N VAL A 73 -8.41 1.02 19.52
CA VAL A 73 -9.00 1.80 20.62
C VAL A 73 -10.37 2.41 20.25
N GLU A 74 -10.46 2.99 19.05
CA GLU A 74 -11.59 3.81 18.59
C GLU A 74 -12.24 3.30 17.29
N GLY A 75 -11.56 2.44 16.53
CA GLY A 75 -11.99 2.03 15.19
C GLY A 75 -12.64 0.63 15.12
N GLU A 76 -12.58 0.03 13.92
CA GLU A 76 -13.32 -1.20 13.60
C GLU A 76 -12.76 -2.42 14.33
N PHE A 77 -11.45 -2.45 14.62
CA PHE A 77 -10.81 -3.59 15.31
C PHE A 77 -11.32 -3.80 16.74
N LYS A 78 -11.99 -2.80 17.32
CA LYS A 78 -12.68 -2.94 18.61
C LYS A 78 -13.84 -3.93 18.55
N ASN A 79 -14.51 -4.06 17.40
CA ASN A 79 -15.59 -5.02 17.21
C ASN A 79 -15.13 -6.16 16.30
N PRO A 80 -14.78 -7.34 16.86
CA PRO A 80 -14.20 -8.43 16.08
C PRO A 80 -15.12 -8.92 14.95
N LYS A 81 -16.44 -8.77 15.09
CA LYS A 81 -17.40 -9.20 14.05
C LYS A 81 -17.40 -8.28 12.82
N SER A 82 -17.19 -6.98 13.00
CA SER A 82 -17.10 -6.03 11.87
C SER A 82 -15.71 -6.00 11.25
N ALA A 83 -14.67 -6.14 12.07
CA ALA A 83 -13.28 -6.23 11.63
C ALA A 83 -12.90 -7.56 10.94
N ALA A 84 -13.64 -8.64 11.20
CA ALA A 84 -13.34 -9.95 10.62
C ALA A 84 -13.34 -9.92 9.09
N LEU A 85 -14.29 -9.21 8.46
CA LEU A 85 -14.39 -9.20 6.99
C LEU A 85 -13.14 -8.56 6.35
N PRO A 86 -12.76 -7.31 6.67
CA PRO A 86 -11.55 -6.72 6.08
C PRO A 86 -10.26 -7.45 6.48
N ILE A 87 -10.13 -7.92 7.73
CA ILE A 87 -8.91 -8.61 8.18
C ILE A 87 -8.70 -9.92 7.43
N ILE A 88 -9.73 -10.76 7.33
CA ILE A 88 -9.61 -12.05 6.62
C ILE A 88 -9.38 -11.80 5.12
N ALA A 89 -10.06 -10.81 4.55
CA ALA A 89 -9.81 -10.40 3.17
C ALA A 89 -8.37 -9.90 2.95
N ALA A 90 -7.77 -9.17 3.90
CA ALA A 90 -6.39 -8.73 3.84
C ALA A 90 -5.43 -9.92 3.81
N ILE A 91 -5.63 -10.92 4.68
CA ILE A 91 -4.82 -12.15 4.69
C ILE A 91 -4.83 -12.83 3.31
N GLY A 92 -6.01 -12.95 2.68
CA GLY A 92 -6.12 -13.49 1.32
C GLY A 92 -5.43 -12.61 0.29
N GLY A 93 -5.64 -11.29 0.38
CA GLY A 93 -5.00 -10.27 -0.46
C GLY A 93 -3.49 -10.18 -0.30
N MET A 94 -2.93 -10.75 0.75
CA MET A 94 -1.50 -10.85 1.01
C MET A 94 -0.93 -12.18 0.50
N ALA A 95 -1.58 -13.28 0.86
CA ALA A 95 -1.12 -14.63 0.54
C ALA A 95 -1.07 -14.88 -0.97
N PHE A 96 -2.12 -14.48 -1.72
CA PHE A 96 -2.19 -14.77 -3.15
C PHE A 96 -1.10 -14.06 -3.98
N PRO A 97 -0.88 -12.74 -3.84
CA PRO A 97 0.23 -12.08 -4.53
C PRO A 97 1.60 -12.68 -4.19
N ALA A 98 1.85 -12.98 -2.90
CA ALA A 98 3.09 -13.61 -2.46
C ALA A 98 3.31 -14.98 -3.10
N ILE A 99 2.29 -15.84 -3.09
CA ILE A 99 2.36 -17.19 -3.68
C ILE A 99 2.60 -17.08 -5.18
N ILE A 100 1.85 -16.24 -5.90
CA ILE A 100 2.02 -16.08 -7.36
C ILE A 100 3.45 -15.61 -7.66
N PHE A 101 3.95 -14.61 -6.95
CA PHE A 101 5.32 -14.13 -7.13
C PHE A 101 6.35 -15.24 -6.85
N ALA A 102 6.21 -15.94 -5.72
CA ALA A 102 7.13 -17.00 -5.30
C ALA A 102 7.15 -18.18 -6.27
N THR A 103 5.99 -18.56 -6.85
CA THR A 103 5.92 -19.64 -7.85
C THR A 103 6.62 -19.27 -9.16
N LEU A 104 6.55 -18.00 -9.56
CA LEU A 104 7.21 -17.52 -10.78
C LEU A 104 8.70 -17.22 -10.57
N ASN A 105 9.12 -16.97 -9.32
CA ASN A 105 10.49 -16.65 -8.92
C ASN A 105 11.03 -17.68 -7.93
N SER A 106 10.82 -18.98 -8.19
CA SER A 106 11.22 -20.05 -7.26
C SER A 106 12.75 -20.22 -7.13
N SER A 107 13.51 -19.64 -8.05
CA SER A 107 14.97 -19.70 -8.09
C SER A 107 15.56 -18.33 -8.47
N GLY A 108 16.85 -18.16 -8.21
CA GLY A 108 17.57 -16.92 -8.49
C GLY A 108 17.55 -15.91 -7.35
N SER A 109 18.07 -14.71 -7.63
CA SER A 109 18.29 -13.62 -6.68
C SER A 109 17.00 -13.08 -6.06
N ALA A 110 15.88 -13.15 -6.76
CA ALA A 110 14.58 -12.66 -6.28
C ALA A 110 13.75 -13.68 -5.51
N SER A 111 14.24 -14.91 -5.30
CA SER A 111 13.48 -15.97 -4.61
C SER A 111 13.07 -15.62 -3.17
N SER A 112 13.88 -14.82 -2.48
CA SER A 112 13.58 -14.30 -1.15
C SER A 112 12.68 -13.05 -1.17
N SER A 113 12.33 -12.49 -2.33
CA SER A 113 11.67 -11.18 -2.46
C SER A 113 10.15 -11.25 -2.64
N TRP A 114 9.52 -12.37 -2.25
CA TRP A 114 8.08 -12.59 -2.41
C TRP A 114 7.20 -11.56 -1.70
N ALA A 115 7.67 -10.97 -0.61
CA ALA A 115 6.90 -9.97 0.13
C ALA A 115 6.73 -8.65 -0.65
N VAL A 116 7.54 -8.39 -1.68
CA VAL A 116 7.40 -7.18 -2.53
C VAL A 116 6.02 -7.12 -3.21
N ALA A 117 5.41 -8.27 -3.51
CA ALA A 117 4.11 -8.36 -4.18
C ALA A 117 2.91 -8.05 -3.28
N MET A 118 3.09 -8.00 -1.95
CA MET A 118 1.97 -8.01 -1.00
C MET A 118 1.44 -6.61 -0.64
N PRO A 119 2.24 -5.59 -0.34
CA PRO A 119 1.74 -4.35 0.24
C PRO A 119 0.77 -3.56 -0.64
N THR A 120 -0.11 -2.81 -0.01
CA THR A 120 -1.08 -1.89 -0.60
C THR A 120 -0.72 -0.45 -0.26
N ASP A 121 -0.92 0.48 -1.19
CA ASP A 121 -0.76 1.92 -0.90
C ASP A 121 -2.14 2.55 -0.74
N ILE A 122 -2.46 2.92 0.49
CA ILE A 122 -3.79 3.43 0.86
C ILE A 122 -4.11 4.75 0.16
N ALA A 123 -3.13 5.64 -0.01
CA ALA A 123 -3.32 6.95 -0.60
C ALA A 123 -3.65 6.82 -2.10
N LEU A 124 -2.99 5.90 -2.80
CA LEU A 124 -3.31 5.58 -4.19
C LEU A 124 -4.69 4.92 -4.33
N ALA A 125 -5.00 3.94 -3.49
CA ALA A 125 -6.26 3.21 -3.56
C ALA A 125 -7.46 4.13 -3.24
N LEU A 126 -7.37 4.96 -2.19
CA LEU A 126 -8.40 5.94 -1.83
C LEU A 126 -8.45 7.12 -2.82
N GLY A 127 -7.30 7.54 -3.38
CA GLY A 127 -7.23 8.55 -4.43
C GLY A 127 -7.94 8.12 -5.70
N ALA A 128 -7.72 6.89 -6.15
CA ALA A 128 -8.48 6.32 -7.26
C ALA A 128 -9.97 6.19 -6.92
N LEU A 129 -10.31 5.69 -5.72
CA LEU A 129 -11.71 5.57 -5.29
C LEU A 129 -12.45 6.91 -5.27
N ALA A 130 -11.76 8.00 -4.94
CA ALA A 130 -12.32 9.35 -4.92
C ALA A 130 -12.72 9.88 -6.31
N LEU A 131 -12.11 9.39 -7.39
CA LEU A 131 -12.49 9.72 -8.77
C LEU A 131 -13.92 9.26 -9.11
N LEU A 132 -14.46 8.27 -8.38
CA LEU A 132 -15.81 7.77 -8.54
C LEU A 132 -16.86 8.60 -7.75
N GLY A 133 -16.39 9.58 -6.96
CA GLY A 133 -17.23 10.58 -6.32
C GLY A 133 -18.33 10.01 -5.42
N SER A 134 -19.56 10.48 -5.61
CA SER A 134 -20.72 10.10 -4.81
C SER A 134 -21.30 8.72 -5.13
N ARG A 135 -20.71 7.97 -6.07
CA ARG A 135 -21.17 6.62 -6.42
C ARG A 135 -20.78 5.57 -5.37
N ILE A 136 -19.77 5.88 -4.57
CA ILE A 136 -19.18 4.94 -3.62
C ILE A 136 -19.81 5.09 -2.25
N ASP A 137 -20.39 3.98 -1.77
CA ASP A 137 -20.96 3.87 -0.44
C ASP A 137 -19.90 4.00 0.66
N SER A 138 -20.33 4.46 1.85
CA SER A 138 -19.43 4.62 3.00
C SER A 138 -18.87 3.29 3.49
N SER A 139 -19.62 2.18 3.36
CA SER A 139 -19.15 0.86 3.75
C SER A 139 -17.99 0.37 2.90
N LEU A 140 -17.93 0.71 1.60
CA LEU A 140 -16.78 0.35 0.76
C LEU A 140 -15.52 1.13 1.16
N LYS A 141 -15.66 2.41 1.52
CA LYS A 141 -14.55 3.24 1.99
C LYS A 141 -13.99 2.72 3.32
N ILE A 142 -14.87 2.36 4.24
CA ILE A 142 -14.48 1.76 5.53
C ILE A 142 -13.82 0.40 5.29
N PHE A 143 -14.40 -0.45 4.45
CA PHE A 143 -13.81 -1.75 4.09
C PHE A 143 -12.38 -1.59 3.56
N LEU A 144 -12.16 -0.70 2.60
CA LEU A 144 -10.85 -0.48 1.99
C LEU A 144 -9.84 0.14 2.97
N LEU A 145 -10.28 1.08 3.83
CA LEU A 145 -9.46 1.66 4.90
C LEU A 145 -8.99 0.59 5.89
N THR A 146 -9.92 -0.22 6.41
CA THR A 146 -9.59 -1.27 7.38
C THR A 146 -8.75 -2.38 6.74
N LEU A 147 -9.03 -2.74 5.47
CA LEU A 147 -8.23 -3.69 4.71
C LEU A 147 -6.78 -3.22 4.57
N ALA A 148 -6.55 -1.96 4.18
CA ALA A 148 -5.21 -1.40 4.00
C ALA A 148 -4.43 -1.35 5.32
N ILE A 149 -5.05 -0.92 6.42
CA ILE A 149 -4.40 -0.92 7.74
C ILE A 149 -4.05 -2.34 8.20
N ALA A 150 -4.93 -3.32 7.94
CA ALA A 150 -4.64 -4.73 8.23
C ALA A 150 -3.48 -5.27 7.38
N ASP A 151 -3.46 -4.95 6.09
CA ASP A 151 -2.40 -5.31 5.13
C ASP A 151 -1.04 -4.72 5.58
N ASP A 152 -1.00 -3.47 6.03
CA ASP A 152 0.20 -2.81 6.56
C ASP A 152 0.69 -3.45 7.86
N LEU A 153 -0.21 -3.70 8.81
CA LEU A 153 0.12 -4.39 10.07
C LEU A 153 0.77 -5.75 9.80
N PHE A 154 0.14 -6.56 8.96
CA PHE A 154 0.67 -7.88 8.61
C PHE A 154 1.97 -7.77 7.80
N SER A 155 2.11 -6.77 6.92
CA SER A 155 3.34 -6.53 6.16
C SER A 155 4.52 -6.21 7.10
N ILE A 156 4.30 -5.39 8.13
CA ILE A 156 5.32 -5.10 9.15
C ILE A 156 5.72 -6.37 9.91
N VAL A 157 4.76 -7.22 10.27
CA VAL A 157 5.05 -8.50 10.95
C VAL A 157 5.89 -9.41 10.05
N ILE A 158 5.52 -9.53 8.77
CA ILE A 158 6.28 -10.33 7.79
C ILE A 158 7.69 -9.77 7.61
N LEU A 159 7.84 -8.45 7.51
CA LEU A 159 9.14 -7.80 7.41
C LEU A 159 10.03 -8.14 8.62
N GLY A 160 9.49 -8.08 9.83
CA GLY A 160 10.24 -8.41 11.03
C GLY A 160 10.65 -9.86 11.16
N ILE A 161 9.85 -10.79 10.64
CA ILE A 161 10.15 -12.23 10.74
C ILE A 161 11.09 -12.68 9.62
N PHE A 162 10.84 -12.27 8.38
CA PHE A 162 11.50 -12.83 7.20
C PHE A 162 12.64 -11.99 6.64
N TYR A 163 12.63 -10.68 6.89
CA TYR A 163 13.62 -9.76 6.32
C TYR A 163 14.54 -9.15 7.37
N SER A 164 14.42 -9.48 8.66
CA SER A 164 15.24 -8.87 9.72
C SER A 164 16.70 -9.31 9.78
N SER A 165 17.07 -10.41 9.10
CA SER A 165 18.44 -10.94 9.12
C SER A 165 19.38 -10.08 8.27
N GLY A 166 20.47 -9.60 8.87
CA GLY A 166 21.48 -8.78 8.18
C GLY A 166 21.09 -7.30 8.01
N ILE A 167 19.96 -6.87 8.58
CA ILE A 167 19.54 -5.46 8.58
C ILE A 167 20.32 -4.67 9.66
N SER A 168 20.76 -3.46 9.32
CA SER A 168 21.35 -2.52 10.28
C SER A 168 20.38 -2.22 11.43
N ALA A 169 20.90 -2.03 12.64
CA ALA A 169 20.04 -1.70 13.80
C ALA A 169 19.16 -0.47 13.55
N ILE A 170 19.65 0.48 12.73
CA ILE A 170 18.93 1.70 12.34
C ILE A 170 17.69 1.36 11.49
N LYS A 171 17.80 0.47 10.51
CA LYS A 171 16.67 0.07 9.66
C LYS A 171 15.59 -0.68 10.44
N ILE A 172 15.98 -1.57 11.37
CA ILE A 172 15.01 -2.23 12.28
C ILE A 172 14.33 -1.19 13.20
N ALA A 173 15.11 -0.25 13.75
CA ALA A 173 14.58 0.81 14.60
C ALA A 173 13.63 1.75 13.84
N SER A 174 13.96 2.10 12.60
CA SER A 174 13.13 2.94 11.74
C SER A 174 11.80 2.29 11.37
N THR A 175 11.72 0.96 11.26
CA THR A 175 10.50 0.27 10.84
C THR A 175 9.70 -0.24 12.03
N ILE A 176 10.11 -1.38 12.58
CA ILE A 176 9.44 -2.07 13.67
C ILE A 176 9.55 -1.23 14.95
N GLY A 177 10.72 -0.63 15.21
CA GLY A 177 10.92 0.23 16.37
C GLY A 177 9.96 1.42 16.39
N ALA A 178 9.77 2.09 15.25
CA ALA A 178 8.84 3.20 15.10
C ALA A 178 7.38 2.78 15.36
N VAL A 179 6.96 1.63 14.83
CA VAL A 179 5.62 1.08 15.04
C VAL A 179 5.42 0.72 16.51
N LEU A 180 6.34 -0.02 17.12
CA LEU A 180 6.27 -0.40 18.53
C LEU A 180 6.25 0.82 19.44
N PHE A 181 7.03 1.85 19.12
CA PHE A 181 7.02 3.12 19.85
C PHE A 181 5.65 3.80 19.76
N ALA A 182 5.05 3.88 18.58
CA ALA A 182 3.71 4.42 18.39
C ALA A 182 2.63 3.66 19.18
N LEU A 183 2.72 2.33 19.19
CA LEU A 183 1.82 1.46 19.97
C LEU A 183 1.97 1.67 21.48
N ALA A 184 3.21 1.85 21.96
CA ALA A 184 3.54 2.01 23.38
C ALA A 184 3.21 3.40 23.95
N LEU A 185 3.05 4.42 23.10
CA LEU A 185 2.72 5.77 23.57
C LEU A 185 1.41 5.75 24.36
N PRO A 186 1.31 6.37 25.55
CA PRO A 186 0.06 6.43 26.29
C PRO A 186 -0.95 7.38 25.62
N SER A 187 -2.22 6.97 25.53
CA SER A 187 -3.32 7.85 25.10
C SER A 187 -3.96 8.52 26.31
N GLY A 188 -3.80 9.84 26.43
CA GLY A 188 -4.37 10.63 27.53
C GLY A 188 -5.40 11.67 27.05
N LYS A 189 -6.04 12.38 27.99
CA LYS A 189 -7.03 13.43 27.69
C LYS A 189 -6.47 14.62 26.88
N LYS A 190 -5.17 14.93 27.02
CA LYS A 190 -4.51 16.05 26.32
C LYS A 190 -3.86 15.63 25.00
N VAL A 191 -3.20 14.46 24.97
CA VAL A 191 -2.56 13.89 23.77
C VAL A 191 -3.27 12.57 23.45
N THR A 192 -4.17 12.63 22.47
CA THR A 192 -4.89 11.46 21.95
C THR A 192 -4.21 10.96 20.69
N THR A 193 -4.16 9.64 20.46
CA THR A 193 -3.66 9.04 19.20
C THR A 193 -4.21 9.77 17.97
N THR A 194 -5.52 10.04 17.95
CA THR A 194 -6.20 10.72 16.84
C THR A 194 -5.69 12.15 16.59
N ARG A 195 -5.20 12.85 17.62
CA ARG A 195 -4.58 14.18 17.45
C ARG A 195 -3.21 14.08 16.81
N LEU A 196 -2.40 13.10 17.22
CA LEU A 196 -1.08 12.86 16.64
C LEU A 196 -1.20 12.45 15.17
N ILE A 197 -2.11 11.53 14.85
CA ILE A 197 -2.41 11.15 13.46
C ILE A 197 -2.79 12.39 12.65
N ASN A 198 -3.78 13.18 13.09
CA ASN A 198 -4.21 14.36 12.35
C ASN A 198 -3.10 15.41 12.14
N TRP A 199 -2.09 15.43 13.01
CA TRP A 199 -0.95 16.33 12.88
C TRP A 199 0.09 15.79 11.90
N ILE A 200 0.43 14.50 11.97
CA ILE A 200 1.49 13.88 11.17
C ILE A 200 1.01 13.53 9.75
N HIS A 201 -0.24 13.10 9.64
CA HIS A 201 -0.81 12.56 8.41
C HIS A 201 -0.69 13.50 7.20
N PRO A 202 -0.98 14.83 7.29
CA PRO A 202 -0.77 15.72 6.15
C PRO A 202 0.69 15.77 5.69
N TYR A 203 1.66 15.82 6.62
CA TYR A 203 3.07 15.80 6.26
C TYR A 203 3.45 14.47 5.61
N SER A 204 2.91 13.37 6.12
CA SER A 204 3.11 12.05 5.52
C SER A 204 2.63 12.00 4.07
N ALA A 205 1.35 12.33 3.86
CA ALA A 205 0.68 12.23 2.55
C ALA A 205 1.22 13.22 1.51
N PHE A 206 1.63 14.43 1.90
CA PHE A 206 2.04 15.48 0.96
C PHE A 206 3.55 15.67 0.83
N ILE A 207 4.36 15.18 1.76
CA ILE A 207 5.81 15.39 1.76
C ILE A 207 6.55 14.06 1.82
N ILE A 208 6.35 13.27 2.87
CA ILE A 208 7.15 12.07 3.15
C ILE A 208 6.97 11.04 2.03
N ILE A 209 5.74 10.63 1.74
CA ILE A 209 5.45 9.59 0.76
C ILE A 209 5.81 10.06 -0.67
N PRO A 210 5.44 11.28 -1.11
CA PRO A 210 5.86 11.79 -2.42
C PRO A 210 7.38 11.93 -2.56
N LEU A 211 8.10 12.37 -1.52
CA LEU A 211 9.55 12.50 -1.55
C LEU A 211 10.25 11.13 -1.57
N PHE A 212 9.72 10.17 -0.83
CA PHE A 212 10.15 8.77 -0.91
C PHE A 212 9.96 8.21 -2.31
N ALA A 213 8.78 8.41 -2.92
CA ALA A 213 8.53 7.99 -4.28
C ALA A 213 9.49 8.67 -5.26
N LEU A 214 9.71 9.98 -5.13
CA LEU A 214 10.66 10.73 -5.95
C LEU A 214 12.08 10.17 -5.89
N ALA A 215 12.54 9.74 -4.72
CA ALA A 215 13.89 9.22 -4.55
C ALA A 215 14.05 7.77 -5.04
N ASN A 216 13.01 6.95 -4.94
CA ASN A 216 13.12 5.50 -5.13
C ASN A 216 12.52 4.98 -6.44
N ILE A 217 11.50 5.62 -7.00
CA ILE A 217 10.80 5.07 -8.17
C ILE A 217 11.54 5.34 -9.49
N GLY A 218 12.43 6.33 -9.52
CA GLY A 218 13.23 6.68 -10.68
C GLY A 218 13.93 5.44 -11.24
N VAL A 219 13.58 5.06 -12.46
CA VAL A 219 14.18 3.94 -13.19
C VAL A 219 14.42 4.37 -14.63
N SER A 220 15.62 4.08 -15.13
CA SER A 220 15.94 4.28 -16.54
C SER A 220 15.25 3.19 -17.37
N ILE A 221 14.29 3.60 -18.17
CA ILE A 221 13.52 2.75 -19.07
C ILE A 221 14.19 2.81 -20.43
N ASP A 222 14.92 1.75 -20.75
CA ASP A 222 15.37 1.53 -22.11
C ASP A 222 14.23 0.87 -22.91
N PHE A 223 13.67 1.63 -23.85
CA PHE A 223 12.55 1.19 -24.69
C PHE A 223 12.89 -0.06 -25.53
N SER A 224 14.17 -0.30 -25.81
CA SER A 224 14.60 -1.46 -26.60
C SER A 224 14.55 -2.77 -25.79
N SER A 225 14.83 -2.70 -24.48
CA SER A 225 14.79 -3.83 -23.54
C SER A 225 13.51 -3.88 -22.69
N LEU A 226 12.57 -2.96 -22.91
CA LEU A 226 11.31 -2.91 -22.15
C LEU A 226 10.52 -4.21 -22.25
N LYS A 227 10.44 -4.82 -23.44
CA LYS A 227 9.72 -6.09 -23.63
C LYS A 227 10.33 -7.21 -22.79
N GLU A 228 11.65 -7.27 -22.73
CA GLU A 228 12.39 -8.26 -21.94
C GLU A 228 12.20 -8.00 -20.44
N THR A 229 12.32 -6.74 -20.02
CA THR A 229 12.10 -6.31 -18.63
C THR A 229 10.71 -6.68 -18.12
N VAL A 230 9.67 -6.42 -18.93
CA VAL A 230 8.28 -6.75 -18.56
C VAL A 230 8.02 -8.26 -18.57
N SER A 231 8.68 -8.99 -19.47
CA SER A 231 8.57 -10.45 -19.54
C SER A 231 9.44 -11.18 -18.51
N SER A 232 10.23 -10.46 -17.72
CA SER A 232 11.07 -11.07 -16.70
C SER A 232 10.21 -11.78 -15.65
N PRO A 233 10.70 -12.86 -15.03
CA PRO A 233 9.98 -13.55 -13.96
C PRO A 233 9.61 -12.62 -12.79
N ILE A 234 10.47 -11.65 -12.48
CA ILE A 234 10.27 -10.68 -11.39
C ILE A 234 9.11 -9.72 -11.75
N ALA A 235 9.19 -9.08 -12.91
CA ALA A 235 8.19 -8.09 -13.33
C ALA A 235 6.83 -8.76 -13.59
N SER A 236 6.81 -9.86 -14.32
CA SER A 236 5.59 -10.63 -14.57
C SER A 236 4.98 -11.19 -13.28
N GLY A 237 5.81 -11.70 -12.37
CA GLY A 237 5.39 -12.15 -11.05
C GLY A 237 4.70 -11.06 -10.23
N LEU A 238 5.23 -9.84 -10.26
CA LEU A 238 4.59 -8.67 -9.62
C LEU A 238 3.30 -8.28 -10.32
N ILE A 239 3.29 -8.20 -11.66
CA ILE A 239 2.11 -7.80 -12.41
C ILE A 239 0.97 -8.78 -12.17
N PHE A 240 1.18 -10.09 -12.36
CA PHE A 240 0.16 -11.10 -12.13
C PHE A 240 -0.20 -11.23 -10.65
N GLY A 241 0.80 -11.23 -9.77
CA GLY A 241 0.59 -11.34 -8.33
C GLY A 241 -0.28 -10.21 -7.80
N ARG A 242 -0.02 -8.96 -8.20
CA ARG A 242 -0.78 -7.80 -7.74
C ARG A 242 -2.12 -7.67 -8.44
N VAL A 243 -2.16 -7.74 -9.77
CA VAL A 243 -3.40 -7.52 -10.53
C VAL A 243 -4.40 -8.64 -10.31
N ILE A 244 -3.96 -9.90 -10.41
CA ILE A 244 -4.85 -11.06 -10.28
C ILE A 244 -4.91 -11.50 -8.82
N GLY A 245 -3.77 -11.61 -8.16
CA GLY A 245 -3.70 -12.14 -6.79
C GLY A 245 -4.44 -11.28 -5.77
N LYS A 246 -4.40 -9.94 -5.84
CA LYS A 246 -5.18 -9.09 -4.92
C LYS A 246 -6.68 -9.26 -5.16
N ILE A 247 -7.14 -9.24 -6.41
CA ILE A 247 -8.56 -9.42 -6.74
C ILE A 247 -9.06 -10.78 -6.24
N LEU A 248 -8.36 -11.87 -6.61
CA LEU A 248 -8.76 -13.22 -6.22
C LEU A 248 -8.66 -13.42 -4.72
N GLY A 249 -7.54 -13.06 -4.10
CA GLY A 249 -7.28 -13.25 -2.68
C GLY A 249 -8.30 -12.53 -1.80
N ILE A 250 -8.50 -11.23 -2.04
CA ILE A 250 -9.43 -10.40 -1.25
C ILE A 250 -10.87 -10.88 -1.43
N THR A 251 -11.28 -11.14 -2.68
CA THR A 251 -12.67 -11.55 -2.96
C THR A 251 -12.97 -12.95 -2.42
N LEU A 252 -12.06 -13.90 -2.60
CA LEU A 252 -12.22 -15.28 -2.15
C LEU A 252 -12.25 -15.36 -0.62
N PHE A 253 -11.32 -14.69 0.07
CA PHE A 253 -11.26 -14.73 1.52
C PHE A 253 -12.40 -13.96 2.16
N ALA A 254 -12.84 -12.85 1.55
CA ALA A 254 -14.06 -12.17 1.98
C ALA A 254 -15.30 -13.09 1.84
N TRP A 255 -15.41 -13.80 0.72
CA TRP A 255 -16.48 -14.78 0.52
C TRP A 255 -16.42 -15.92 1.53
N LEU A 256 -15.25 -16.53 1.75
CA LEU A 256 -15.06 -17.57 2.75
C LEU A 256 -15.41 -17.09 4.16
N ALA A 257 -14.98 -15.89 4.54
CA ALA A 257 -15.28 -15.31 5.86
C ALA A 257 -16.79 -15.20 6.10
N ILE A 258 -17.55 -14.82 5.07
CA ILE A 258 -19.01 -14.69 5.14
C ILE A 258 -19.67 -16.08 5.17
N GLN A 259 -19.25 -17.01 4.31
CA GLN A 259 -19.83 -18.36 4.25
C GLN A 259 -19.59 -19.16 5.53
N LEU A 260 -18.40 -19.05 6.10
CA LEU A 260 -18.00 -19.71 7.35
C LEU A 260 -18.53 -19.00 8.60
N LYS A 261 -19.32 -17.93 8.44
CA LYS A 261 -19.92 -17.13 9.53
C LYS A 261 -18.88 -16.49 10.48
N PHE A 262 -17.64 -16.32 10.01
CA PHE A 262 -16.64 -15.53 10.74
C PHE A 262 -16.91 -14.02 10.63
N ALA A 263 -17.57 -13.59 9.55
CA ALA A 263 -17.87 -12.19 9.28
C ALA A 263 -19.31 -11.97 8.83
N ILE A 264 -19.84 -10.77 9.12
CA ILE A 264 -21.14 -10.32 8.63
C ILE A 264 -20.91 -9.34 7.49
N LYS A 265 -21.50 -9.63 6.32
CA LYS A 265 -21.45 -8.75 5.16
C LYS A 265 -22.31 -7.51 5.38
N PRO A 266 -21.77 -6.28 5.22
CA PRO A 266 -22.59 -5.08 5.21
C PRO A 266 -23.62 -5.12 4.08
N ALA A 267 -24.86 -4.70 4.35
CA ALA A 267 -25.97 -4.80 3.38
C ALA A 267 -25.69 -4.02 2.07
N SER A 268 -24.98 -2.89 2.16
CA SER A 268 -24.61 -2.05 1.01
C SER A 268 -23.42 -2.57 0.22
N LEU A 269 -22.64 -3.53 0.74
CA LEU A 269 -21.36 -3.92 0.14
C LEU A 269 -21.53 -5.17 -0.73
N SER A 270 -21.52 -5.04 -2.05
CA SER A 270 -21.61 -6.18 -2.98
C SER A 270 -20.26 -6.93 -3.14
N TYR A 271 -20.29 -8.20 -3.57
CA TYR A 271 -19.04 -8.95 -3.84
C TYR A 271 -18.25 -8.36 -5.01
N LYS A 272 -18.94 -7.73 -5.97
CA LYS A 272 -18.32 -7.07 -7.12
C LYS A 272 -17.59 -5.80 -6.68
N GLU A 273 -18.12 -5.10 -5.68
CA GLU A 273 -17.43 -3.96 -5.07
C GLU A 273 -16.24 -4.39 -4.25
N ILE A 274 -16.32 -5.51 -3.52
CA ILE A 274 -15.14 -6.11 -2.86
C ILE A 274 -14.06 -6.45 -3.89
N ALA A 275 -14.44 -7.04 -5.03
CA ALA A 275 -13.49 -7.32 -6.12
C ALA A 275 -12.89 -6.03 -6.72
N GLY A 276 -13.69 -4.98 -6.88
CA GLY A 276 -13.21 -3.67 -7.32
C GLY A 276 -12.27 -3.00 -6.31
N ALA A 277 -12.56 -3.12 -5.00
CA ALA A 277 -11.67 -2.70 -3.94
C ALA A 277 -10.36 -3.51 -3.96
N GLY A 278 -10.46 -4.82 -4.20
CA GLY A 278 -9.30 -5.70 -4.32
C GLY A 278 -8.42 -5.35 -5.52
N ALA A 279 -9.01 -4.93 -6.63
CA ALA A 279 -8.25 -4.40 -7.76
C ALA A 279 -7.52 -3.11 -7.37
N LEU A 280 -8.18 -2.14 -6.71
CA LEU A 280 -7.52 -0.92 -6.24
C LEU A 280 -6.41 -1.20 -5.20
N ALA A 281 -6.56 -2.24 -4.37
CA ALA A 281 -5.53 -2.68 -3.44
C ALA A 281 -4.25 -3.18 -4.15
N GLY A 282 -4.33 -3.52 -5.45
CA GLY A 282 -3.17 -3.83 -6.29
C GLY A 282 -2.24 -2.65 -6.58
N MET A 283 -2.64 -1.41 -6.25
CA MET A 283 -1.90 -0.18 -6.58
C MET A 283 -0.65 0.10 -5.70
N GLY A 284 -0.36 -0.71 -4.70
CA GLY A 284 0.80 -0.52 -3.82
C GLY A 284 2.15 -0.33 -4.54
N LEU A 285 2.84 0.76 -4.18
CA LEU A 285 4.17 1.12 -4.68
C LEU A 285 5.16 1.29 -3.53
N THR A 286 4.83 2.13 -2.56
CA THR A 286 5.78 2.69 -1.58
C THR A 286 6.38 1.65 -0.65
N VAL A 287 5.54 0.92 0.10
CA VAL A 287 6.00 -0.18 0.96
C VAL A 287 6.62 -1.30 0.12
N SER A 288 6.09 -1.59 -1.08
CA SER A 288 6.70 -2.58 -1.98
C SER A 288 8.12 -2.22 -2.42
N LEU A 289 8.38 -0.95 -2.75
CA LEU A 289 9.72 -0.44 -3.08
C LEU A 289 10.64 -0.53 -1.87
N PHE A 290 10.14 -0.16 -0.69
CA PHE A 290 10.91 -0.29 0.55
C PHE A 290 11.32 -1.74 0.83
N ILE A 291 10.41 -2.71 0.66
CA ILE A 291 10.74 -4.13 0.80
C ILE A 291 11.75 -4.57 -0.26
N ALA A 292 11.61 -4.08 -1.50
CA ALA A 292 12.53 -4.44 -2.58
C ALA A 292 13.96 -3.96 -2.29
N ASP A 293 14.13 -2.73 -1.80
CA ASP A 293 15.44 -2.17 -1.42
C ASP A 293 16.06 -2.89 -0.21
N LEU A 294 15.25 -3.56 0.62
CA LEU A 294 15.75 -4.43 1.70
C LEU A 294 16.11 -5.83 1.20
N ALA A 295 15.37 -6.38 0.24
CA ALA A 295 15.45 -7.77 -0.18
C ALA A 295 16.43 -8.02 -1.34
N LEU A 296 16.62 -7.03 -2.20
CA LEU A 296 17.40 -7.16 -3.45
C LEU A 296 18.68 -6.33 -3.39
N THR A 297 19.78 -6.93 -3.84
CA THR A 297 21.09 -6.26 -3.96
C THR A 297 21.46 -5.91 -5.40
N SER A 298 20.80 -6.53 -6.38
CA SER A 298 21.04 -6.32 -7.81
C SER A 298 20.26 -5.10 -8.31
N SER A 299 20.97 -4.13 -8.91
CA SER A 299 20.34 -2.97 -9.55
C SER A 299 19.42 -3.35 -10.71
N GLN A 300 19.73 -4.44 -11.41
CA GLN A 300 18.90 -4.98 -12.48
C GLN A 300 17.57 -5.53 -11.94
N ASP A 301 17.61 -6.27 -10.83
CA ASP A 301 16.40 -6.84 -10.23
C ASP A 301 15.50 -5.72 -9.66
N LEU A 302 16.11 -4.71 -9.02
CA LEU A 302 15.39 -3.52 -8.55
C LEU A 302 14.72 -2.76 -9.70
N ALA A 303 15.38 -2.61 -10.85
CA ALA A 303 14.78 -2.00 -12.02
C ALA A 303 13.56 -2.79 -12.52
N GLN A 304 13.64 -4.12 -12.57
CA GLN A 304 12.52 -5.00 -12.94
C GLN A 304 11.36 -4.89 -11.94
N VAL A 305 11.65 -4.80 -10.64
CA VAL A 305 10.63 -4.56 -9.61
C VAL A 305 9.93 -3.22 -9.82
N LYS A 306 10.69 -2.13 -9.99
CA LYS A 306 10.14 -0.78 -10.20
C LYS A 306 9.20 -0.75 -11.40
N VAL A 307 9.63 -1.30 -12.54
CA VAL A 307 8.80 -1.39 -13.75
C VAL A 307 7.56 -2.26 -13.51
N GLY A 308 7.72 -3.44 -12.90
CA GLY A 308 6.61 -4.33 -12.57
C GLY A 308 5.56 -3.68 -11.67
N LEU A 309 5.99 -2.96 -10.63
CA LEU A 309 5.12 -2.23 -9.71
C LEU A 309 4.34 -1.11 -10.40
N ILE A 310 4.99 -0.31 -11.26
CA ILE A 310 4.34 0.77 -12.01
C ILE A 310 3.25 0.22 -12.94
N ILE A 311 3.57 -0.83 -13.71
CA ILE A 311 2.63 -1.45 -14.65
C ILE A 311 1.47 -2.09 -13.86
N ALA A 312 1.78 -2.81 -12.79
CA ALA A 312 0.76 -3.42 -11.92
C ALA A 312 -0.17 -2.36 -11.35
N ALA A 313 0.36 -1.25 -10.85
CA ALA A 313 -0.44 -0.17 -10.27
C ALA A 313 -1.34 0.48 -11.32
N PHE A 314 -0.83 0.73 -12.53
CA PHE A 314 -1.63 1.29 -13.62
C PHE A 314 -2.78 0.36 -14.03
N ILE A 315 -2.51 -0.93 -14.26
CA ILE A 315 -3.53 -1.92 -14.63
C ILE A 315 -4.57 -2.08 -13.49
N SER A 316 -4.10 -2.17 -12.25
CA SER A 316 -4.94 -2.29 -11.05
C SER A 316 -5.88 -1.10 -10.89
N ALA A 317 -5.39 0.12 -11.13
CA ALA A 317 -6.19 1.33 -11.10
C ALA A 317 -7.30 1.31 -12.17
N LEU A 318 -6.95 0.98 -13.41
CA LEU A 318 -7.93 0.91 -14.51
C LEU A 318 -9.00 -0.14 -14.25
N LEU A 319 -8.61 -1.35 -13.82
CA LEU A 319 -9.54 -2.43 -13.53
C LEU A 319 -10.44 -2.10 -12.34
N GLY A 320 -9.88 -1.60 -11.24
CA GLY A 320 -10.65 -1.22 -10.05
C GLY A 320 -11.66 -0.13 -10.36
N LEU A 321 -11.24 0.93 -11.07
CA LEU A 321 -12.14 1.99 -11.52
C LEU A 321 -13.23 1.47 -12.46
N ALA A 322 -12.90 0.61 -13.41
CA ALA A 322 -13.86 0.04 -14.35
C ALA A 322 -14.91 -0.85 -13.66
N ILE A 323 -14.48 -1.72 -12.74
CA ILE A 323 -15.36 -2.61 -11.98
C ILE A 323 -16.28 -1.79 -11.08
N LEU A 324 -15.73 -0.86 -10.30
CA LEU A 324 -16.51 -0.05 -9.37
C LEU A 324 -17.45 0.92 -10.09
N ARG A 325 -17.01 1.53 -11.20
CA ARG A 325 -17.90 2.38 -12.02
C ARG A 325 -19.10 1.62 -12.57
N LYS A 326 -18.94 0.33 -12.86
CA LYS A 326 -20.02 -0.53 -13.40
C LYS A 326 -20.97 -1.04 -12.32
N TYR A 327 -20.47 -1.31 -11.11
CA TYR A 327 -21.23 -2.03 -10.09
C TYR A 327 -21.58 -1.24 -8.82
N SER A 328 -20.90 -0.14 -8.54
CA SER A 328 -21.29 0.76 -7.45
C SER A 328 -22.45 1.63 -7.90
N VAL A 329 -23.65 1.26 -7.43
CA VAL A 329 -24.86 2.05 -7.54
C VAL A 329 -25.11 2.64 -6.16
N LYS A 330 -25.28 3.96 -6.10
CA LYS A 330 -25.60 4.66 -4.86
C LYS A 330 -26.92 4.08 -4.32
N SER A 331 -26.88 3.41 -3.17
CA SER A 331 -28.08 3.14 -2.39
C SER A 331 -28.54 4.46 -1.80
N ASP A 332 -29.75 4.90 -2.16
CA ASP A 332 -30.39 6.10 -1.64
C ASP A 332 -30.53 6.07 -0.10
#